data_AF-A0A259SZS7-F1
#
_entry.id   AF-A0A259SZS7-F1
#
_cell.length_a   1.000
_cell.length_b   1.000
_cell.length_c   1.000
_cell.angle_alpha   90.00
_cell.angle_beta   90.00
_cell.angle_gamma   90.00
#
_symmetry.space_group_name_H-M   'P 1'
#
loop_
_entity.id
_entity.type
_entity.pdbx_description
1 polymer ?
#
loop_
_entity_poly.entity_id
_entity_poly.type
_entity_poly.pdbx_seq_one_letter_code
_entity_poly.pdbx_strand_id
1 'polypeptide(L)'
;MFAGHFGIGAAVKAVSPKTPLWAIMLGTQLLDVIFVPLLLTGIETSVETDGGGYGGAVIHADYTHSLVGALIIALLAGAAAWKLWGKRSAGVIGGVVFSHWLLDLLVHRSDMPILPGNLGSLPLMGFGLWKWPFISGALEVLLIVVGTVMYYRSLRLRARSAPKMPGRAEPAKAVWAAAVMAVLLMGSFISDLIGI
;
A
#
# COMPACT_ATOMS: atom_id res chain seq x y z
N MET A 1 -7.54 -0.87 -5.48
CA MET A 1 -6.37 -0.03 -5.76
C MET A 1 -5.21 -0.82 -5.26
N PHE A 2 -4.19 -1.05 -6.08
CA PHE A 2 -3.12 -1.98 -5.73
C PHE A 2 -1.76 -1.30 -5.72
N ALA A 3 -1.33 -0.76 -6.86
CA ALA A 3 -0.10 -0.01 -7.02
C ALA A 3 -0.08 1.31 -6.24
N GLY A 4 -1.24 1.91 -5.96
CA GLY A 4 -1.37 3.14 -5.17
C GLY A 4 -0.82 2.99 -3.75
N HIS A 5 -1.00 1.82 -3.13
CA HIS A 5 -0.44 1.49 -1.81
C HIS A 5 1.09 1.51 -1.84
N PHE A 6 1.71 0.98 -2.90
CA PHE A 6 3.16 1.07 -3.06
C PHE A 6 3.65 2.51 -3.32
N GLY A 7 2.80 3.38 -3.89
CA GLY A 7 3.03 4.83 -3.95
C GLY A 7 3.22 5.46 -2.56
N ILE A 8 2.39 5.07 -1.59
CA ILE A 8 2.60 5.42 -0.17
C ILE A 8 3.92 4.86 0.34
N GLY A 9 4.24 3.60 0.02
CA GLY A 9 5.52 2.99 0.39
C GLY A 9 6.73 3.80 -0.09
N ALA A 10 6.71 4.30 -1.33
CA ALA A 10 7.74 5.17 -1.88
C ALA A 10 7.84 6.52 -1.13
N ALA A 11 6.70 7.16 -0.87
CA ALA A 11 6.64 8.40 -0.09
C ALA A 11 7.20 8.22 1.33
N VAL A 12 6.80 7.14 2.01
CA VAL A 12 7.25 6.80 3.36
C VAL A 12 8.74 6.49 3.37
N LYS A 13 9.26 5.74 2.40
CA LYS A 13 10.70 5.48 2.30
C LYS A 13 11.51 6.75 2.13
N ALA A 14 10.97 7.75 1.43
CA ALA A 14 11.61 9.05 1.24
C ALA A 14 11.91 9.75 2.59
N VAL A 15 10.98 9.67 3.56
CA VAL A 15 11.07 10.35 4.87
C VAL A 15 11.58 9.45 6.00
N SER A 16 11.53 8.13 5.82
CA SER A 16 11.98 7.11 6.78
C SER A 16 13.03 6.17 6.18
N PRO A 17 14.19 6.70 5.79
CA PRO A 17 15.20 5.93 5.07
C PRO A 17 15.84 4.80 5.86
N LYS A 18 15.88 4.92 7.19
CA LYS A 18 16.48 3.94 8.08
C LYS A 18 15.60 2.69 8.23
N THR A 19 14.29 2.81 7.98
CA THR A 19 13.38 1.67 7.98
C THR A 19 13.62 0.84 6.70
N PRO A 20 13.77 -0.49 6.79
CA PRO A 20 14.06 -1.32 5.62
C PRO A 20 13.00 -1.17 4.53
N LEU A 21 13.45 -1.06 3.27
CA LEU A 21 12.54 -0.90 2.13
C LEU A 21 11.59 -2.09 2.01
N TRP A 22 12.12 -3.32 2.09
CA TRP A 22 11.29 -4.52 1.98
C TRP A 22 10.18 -4.56 3.04
N ALA A 23 10.44 -4.08 4.26
CA ALA A 23 9.45 -4.06 5.33
C ALA A 23 8.35 -3.03 5.07
N ILE A 24 8.69 -1.88 4.48
CA ILE A 24 7.70 -0.89 4.02
C ILE A 24 6.85 -1.47 2.89
N MET A 25 7.47 -2.11 1.90
CA MET A 25 6.75 -2.72 0.76
C MET A 25 5.86 -3.89 1.18
N LEU A 26 6.32 -4.72 2.13
CA LEU A 26 5.47 -5.75 2.73
C LEU A 26 4.34 -5.10 3.52
N GLY A 27 4.64 -4.06 4.30
CA GLY A 27 3.65 -3.33 5.09
C GLY A 27 2.51 -2.77 4.24
N THR A 28 2.81 -2.24 3.05
CA THR A 28 1.77 -1.70 2.15
C THR A 28 0.79 -2.73 1.65
N GLN A 29 1.11 -4.04 1.73
CA GLN A 29 0.26 -5.14 1.28
C GLN A 29 0.06 -6.21 2.37
N LEU A 30 0.32 -5.88 3.64
CA LEU A 30 0.31 -6.91 4.68
C LEU A 30 -1.11 -7.47 4.91
N LEU A 31 -2.14 -6.63 4.76
CA LEU A 31 -3.53 -7.08 4.83
C LEU A 31 -3.82 -8.08 3.70
N ASP A 32 -3.49 -7.73 2.45
CA ASP A 32 -3.60 -8.61 1.28
C ASP A 32 -2.84 -9.92 1.43
N VAL A 33 -1.60 -9.88 1.94
CA VAL A 33 -0.77 -11.08 2.15
C VAL A 33 -1.43 -12.05 3.13
N ILE A 34 -2.14 -11.53 4.15
CA ILE A 34 -2.89 -12.36 5.11
C ILE A 34 -4.24 -12.77 4.52
N PHE A 35 -4.86 -11.91 3.72
CA PHE A 35 -6.12 -12.17 3.03
C PHE A 35 -6.01 -13.34 2.06
N VAL A 36 -4.93 -13.45 1.27
CA VAL A 36 -4.78 -14.50 0.25
C VAL A 36 -4.95 -15.93 0.83
N PRO A 37 -4.28 -16.35 1.91
CA PRO A 37 -4.55 -17.65 2.54
C PRO A 37 -5.99 -17.83 3.02
N LEU A 38 -6.63 -16.78 3.53
CA LEU A 38 -8.02 -16.82 4.00
C LEU A 38 -9.01 -16.92 2.84
N LEU A 39 -8.71 -16.26 1.72
CA LEU A 39 -9.43 -16.38 0.46
C LEU A 39 -9.34 -17.82 -0.08
N LEU A 40 -8.14 -18.39 -0.11
CA LEU A 40 -7.92 -19.76 -0.61
C LEU A 40 -8.58 -20.84 0.26
N THR A 41 -8.80 -20.56 1.54
CA THR A 41 -9.49 -21.47 2.47
C THR A 41 -11.00 -21.21 2.56
N GLY A 42 -11.50 -20.19 1.85
CA GLY A 42 -12.92 -19.80 1.86
C GLY A 42 -13.38 -19.13 3.15
N ILE A 43 -12.46 -18.74 4.04
CA ILE A 43 -12.77 -17.97 5.26
C ILE A 43 -13.14 -16.53 4.88
N GLU A 44 -12.45 -15.98 3.90
CA GLU A 44 -12.77 -14.69 3.26
C GLU A 44 -13.11 -14.98 1.80
N THR A 45 -13.94 -14.14 1.18
CA THR A 45 -14.42 -14.39 -0.19
C THR A 45 -14.42 -13.12 -1.03
N SER A 46 -14.53 -13.27 -2.34
CA SER A 46 -14.68 -12.16 -3.27
C SER A 46 -15.65 -12.55 -4.38
N VAL A 47 -16.54 -11.64 -4.75
CA VAL A 47 -17.53 -11.84 -5.81
C VAL A 47 -17.35 -10.76 -6.85
N GLU A 48 -17.22 -11.15 -8.11
CA GLU A 48 -17.18 -10.20 -9.22
C GLU A 48 -18.54 -9.50 -9.37
N THR A 49 -18.49 -8.22 -9.69
CA THR A 49 -19.67 -7.42 -10.04
C THR A 49 -19.99 -7.58 -11.52
N ASP A 50 -21.26 -7.37 -11.89
CA ASP A 50 -21.78 -7.54 -13.27
C ASP A 50 -21.02 -6.74 -14.36
N GLY A 51 -20.21 -5.74 -13.97
CA GLY A 51 -19.38 -4.95 -14.88
C GLY A 51 -17.94 -5.43 -15.06
N GLY A 52 -17.44 -6.31 -14.19
CA GLY A 52 -16.05 -6.80 -14.19
C GLY A 52 -14.98 -5.70 -14.16
N GLY A 53 -13.72 -6.10 -14.36
CA GLY A 53 -12.59 -5.18 -14.56
C GLY A 53 -12.07 -4.50 -13.28
N TYR A 54 -11.33 -3.40 -13.47
CA TYR A 54 -10.67 -2.68 -12.37
C TYR A 54 -11.66 -2.22 -11.29
N GLY A 55 -11.44 -2.65 -10.04
CA GLY A 55 -12.36 -2.40 -8.93
C GLY A 55 -13.72 -3.12 -9.10
N GLY A 56 -13.81 -4.10 -9.99
CA GLY A 56 -15.02 -4.82 -10.35
C GLY A 56 -15.37 -5.97 -9.39
N ALA A 57 -14.91 -5.94 -8.15
CA ALA A 57 -15.22 -6.95 -7.14
C ALA A 57 -15.88 -6.33 -5.90
N VAL A 58 -16.74 -7.11 -5.25
CA VAL A 58 -17.14 -6.95 -3.85
C VAL A 58 -16.31 -7.95 -3.05
N ILE A 59 -15.56 -7.46 -2.08
CA ILE A 59 -14.60 -8.27 -1.32
C ILE A 59 -15.13 -8.43 0.10
N HIS A 60 -15.39 -9.67 0.50
CA HIS A 60 -15.77 -10.06 1.85
C HIS A 60 -14.52 -10.49 2.64
N ALA A 61 -13.65 -9.51 2.89
CA ALA A 61 -12.44 -9.65 3.69
C ALA A 61 -12.71 -9.32 5.16
N ASP A 62 -13.62 -10.10 5.75
CA ASP A 62 -14.27 -9.73 7.01
C ASP A 62 -13.35 -9.74 8.23
N TYR A 63 -12.19 -10.39 8.17
CA TYR A 63 -11.19 -10.41 9.23
C TYR A 63 -10.06 -9.42 8.93
N THR A 64 -9.41 -9.57 7.78
CA THR A 64 -8.20 -8.82 7.41
C THR A 64 -8.48 -7.35 7.14
N HIS A 65 -9.64 -7.03 6.55
CA HIS A 65 -10.02 -5.67 6.16
C HIS A 65 -11.15 -5.10 7.02
N SER A 66 -11.52 -5.77 8.12
CA SER A 66 -12.29 -5.11 9.17
C SER A 66 -11.45 -4.00 9.84
N LEU A 67 -12.08 -2.90 10.29
CA LEU A 67 -11.35 -1.81 10.96
C LEU A 67 -10.52 -2.33 12.15
N VAL A 68 -11.13 -3.14 13.01
CA VAL A 68 -10.44 -3.70 14.17
C VAL A 68 -9.38 -4.72 13.77
N GLY A 69 -9.65 -5.58 12.78
CA GLY A 69 -8.67 -6.54 12.29
C GLY A 69 -7.44 -5.87 11.67
N ALA A 70 -7.64 -4.87 10.82
CA ALA A 70 -6.58 -4.06 10.24
C ALA A 70 -5.75 -3.34 11.32
N LEU A 71 -6.40 -2.78 12.35
CA LEU A 71 -5.72 -2.18 13.50
C LEU A 71 -4.87 -3.20 14.26
N ILE A 72 -5.39 -4.41 14.52
CA ILE A 72 -4.64 -5.48 15.20
C ILE A 72 -3.40 -5.85 14.36
N ILE A 73 -3.56 -6.08 13.06
CA ILE A 73 -2.45 -6.43 12.16
C ILE A 73 -1.41 -5.30 12.14
N ALA A 74 -1.84 -4.04 12.04
CA ALA A 74 -0.96 -2.87 12.06
C ALA A 74 -0.19 -2.75 13.38
N LEU A 75 -0.83 -2.98 14.52
CA LEU A 75 -0.20 -2.95 15.84
C LEU A 75 0.81 -4.08 16.02
N LEU A 76 0.48 -5.30 15.57
CA LEU A 76 1.39 -6.44 15.61
C LEU A 76 2.62 -6.21 14.72
N ALA A 77 2.41 -5.71 13.50
CA ALA A 77 3.51 -5.36 12.59
C ALA A 77 4.40 -4.24 13.17
N GLY A 78 3.78 -3.21 13.78
CA GLY A 78 4.49 -2.15 14.48
C GLY A 78 5.30 -2.67 15.68
N ALA A 79 4.75 -3.57 16.49
CA ALA A 79 5.44 -4.20 17.61
C ALA A 79 6.63 -5.05 17.16
N ALA A 80 6.47 -5.84 16.09
CA ALA A 80 7.58 -6.58 15.48
C ALA A 80 8.67 -5.63 14.97
N ALA A 81 8.30 -4.56 14.27
CA ALA A 81 9.23 -3.55 13.79
C ALA A 81 9.92 -2.78 14.92
N TRP A 82 9.28 -2.60 16.07
CA TRP A 82 9.91 -2.02 17.26
C TRP A 82 11.07 -2.90 17.73
N LYS A 83 10.84 -4.20 17.87
CA LYS A 83 11.86 -5.16 18.32
C LYS A 83 13.05 -5.23 17.36
N LEU A 84 12.79 -5.14 16.05
CA LEU A 84 13.83 -5.30 15.02
C LEU A 84 14.58 -4.01 14.68
N TRP A 85 13.90 -2.86 14.68
CA TRP A 85 14.45 -1.60 14.15
C TRP A 85 14.14 -0.35 14.99
N GLY A 86 13.60 -0.52 16.19
CA GLY A 86 13.37 0.56 17.17
C GLY A 86 12.06 1.34 16.97
N LYS A 87 11.78 2.22 17.93
CA LYS A 87 10.49 2.93 18.08
C LYS A 87 10.05 3.69 16.82
N ARG A 88 11.00 4.30 16.10
CA ARG A 88 10.68 5.04 14.87
C ARG A 88 10.14 4.11 13.77
N SER A 89 10.78 2.96 13.56
CA SER A 89 10.34 1.99 12.56
C SER A 89 9.02 1.34 12.96
N ALA A 90 8.75 1.19 14.26
CA ALA A 90 7.46 0.72 14.75
C ALA A 90 6.29 1.58 14.25
N GLY A 91 6.38 2.89 14.46
CA GLY A 91 5.35 3.84 13.99
C GLY A 91 5.26 3.89 12.47
N VAL A 92 6.40 3.78 11.77
CA VAL A 92 6.42 3.77 10.29
C VAL A 92 5.72 2.54 9.74
N ILE A 93 6.06 1.34 10.22
CA ILE A 93 5.48 0.10 9.70
C ILE A 93 4.01 -0.02 10.08
N GLY A 94 3.65 0.25 11.34
CA GLY A 94 2.24 0.23 11.77
C GLY A 94 1.39 1.25 10.99
N GLY A 95 1.92 2.46 10.79
CA GLY A 95 1.25 3.49 9.99
C GLY A 95 1.08 3.11 8.52
N VAL A 96 2.09 2.48 7.91
CA VAL A 96 2.00 1.98 6.53
C VAL A 96 0.95 0.88 6.40
N VAL A 97 0.94 -0.10 7.30
CA VAL A 97 -0.07 -1.18 7.28
C VAL A 97 -1.48 -0.62 7.42
N PHE A 98 -1.70 0.30 8.38
CA PHE A 98 -3.03 0.89 8.56
C PHE A 98 -3.42 1.85 7.43
N SER A 99 -2.45 2.46 6.73
CA SER A 99 -2.74 3.30 5.57
C SER A 99 -3.37 2.53 4.42
N HIS A 100 -3.12 1.21 4.32
CA HIS A 100 -3.80 0.32 3.36
C HIS A 100 -5.32 0.38 3.58
N TRP A 101 -5.76 0.08 4.81
CA TRP A 101 -7.19 0.12 5.18
C TRP A 101 -7.84 1.49 4.95
N LEU A 102 -7.14 2.59 5.24
CA LEU A 102 -7.66 3.94 5.01
C LEU A 102 -7.85 4.26 3.53
N LEU A 103 -6.94 3.77 2.68
CA LEU A 103 -7.03 3.94 1.24
C LEU A 103 -8.11 3.05 0.64
N ASP A 104 -8.25 1.83 1.16
CA ASP A 104 -9.32 0.92 0.81
C ASP A 104 -10.68 1.51 1.14
N LEU A 105 -10.84 2.13 2.31
CA LEU A 105 -12.06 2.84 2.69
C LEU A 105 -12.53 3.83 1.62
N LEU A 106 -11.62 4.46 0.87
CA LEU A 106 -11.99 5.35 -0.22
C LEU A 106 -12.56 4.58 -1.41
N VAL A 107 -11.92 3.48 -1.80
CA VAL A 107 -12.21 2.77 -3.06
C VAL A 107 -13.31 1.72 -2.92
N HIS A 108 -13.32 0.99 -1.82
CA HIS A 108 -14.26 -0.06 -1.52
C HIS A 108 -15.70 0.41 -1.55
N ARG A 109 -16.59 -0.50 -1.96
CA ARG A 109 -18.04 -0.31 -1.80
C ARG A 109 -18.38 -0.45 -0.31
N SER A 110 -19.66 -0.44 0.06
CA SER A 110 -20.06 -0.69 1.45
C SER A 110 -19.89 -2.18 1.80
N ASP A 111 -18.64 -2.66 1.78
CA ASP A 111 -18.24 -4.06 1.94
C ASP A 111 -17.16 -4.26 3.02
N MET A 112 -16.70 -3.19 3.69
CA MET A 112 -15.68 -3.28 4.75
C MET A 112 -16.29 -3.31 6.16
N PRO A 113 -16.11 -4.39 6.96
CA PRO A 113 -16.69 -4.44 8.31
C PRO A 113 -15.99 -3.56 9.34
N ILE A 114 -16.70 -3.24 10.43
CA ILE A 114 -16.08 -2.60 11.61
C ILE A 114 -15.37 -3.64 12.47
N LEU A 115 -16.08 -4.72 12.79
CA LEU A 115 -15.59 -5.80 13.65
C LEU A 115 -15.21 -7.04 12.82
N PRO A 116 -14.24 -7.85 13.28
CA PRO A 116 -13.80 -9.03 12.55
C PRO A 116 -14.94 -10.05 12.39
N GLY A 117 -15.02 -10.68 11.22
CA GLY A 117 -16.08 -11.62 10.87
C GLY A 117 -17.46 -10.96 10.75
N ASN A 118 -17.50 -9.64 10.52
CA ASN A 118 -18.73 -8.83 10.52
C ASN A 118 -19.60 -9.03 11.78
N LEU A 119 -18.94 -9.21 12.93
CA LEU A 119 -19.60 -9.50 14.19
C LEU A 119 -20.61 -8.41 14.57
N GLY A 120 -21.84 -8.83 14.89
CA GLY A 120 -22.93 -7.92 15.26
C GLY A 120 -23.59 -7.20 14.08
N SER A 121 -23.21 -7.53 12.84
CA SER A 121 -23.83 -7.00 11.60
C SER A 121 -23.94 -5.47 11.59
N LEU A 122 -22.87 -4.80 12.05
CA LEU A 122 -22.77 -3.35 12.05
C LEU A 122 -22.77 -2.80 10.61
N PRO A 123 -23.06 -1.49 10.42
CA PRO A 123 -22.97 -0.88 9.10
C PRO A 123 -21.58 -1.08 8.47
N LEU A 124 -21.57 -1.62 7.25
CA LEU A 124 -20.36 -1.77 6.46
C LEU A 124 -19.89 -0.41 5.94
N MET A 125 -18.59 -0.23 5.84
CA MET A 125 -17.91 0.99 5.43
C MET A 125 -17.44 0.91 3.99
N GLY A 126 -17.15 2.08 3.41
CA GLY A 126 -16.58 2.26 2.08
C GLY A 126 -17.27 3.38 1.30
N PHE A 127 -16.49 4.28 0.70
CA PHE A 127 -17.00 5.45 -0.03
C PHE A 127 -17.32 5.17 -1.50
N GLY A 128 -16.92 4.01 -2.02
CA GLY A 128 -17.36 3.48 -3.29
C GLY A 128 -16.72 4.12 -4.51
N LEU A 129 -15.47 4.63 -4.43
CA LEU A 129 -14.79 5.17 -5.61
C LEU A 129 -14.66 4.14 -6.73
N TRP A 130 -14.62 2.83 -6.45
CA TRP A 130 -14.65 1.78 -7.47
C TRP A 130 -15.90 1.75 -8.36
N LYS A 131 -16.97 2.46 -7.99
CA LYS A 131 -18.10 2.73 -8.90
C LYS A 131 -17.71 3.66 -10.06
N TRP A 132 -16.58 4.34 -9.95
CA TRP A 132 -16.01 5.29 -10.91
C TRP A 132 -14.55 4.92 -11.21
N PRO A 133 -14.28 3.85 -11.99
CA PRO A 133 -12.94 3.33 -12.23
C PRO A 133 -11.91 4.38 -12.66
N PHE A 134 -12.31 5.35 -13.49
CA PHE A 134 -11.44 6.45 -13.93
C PHE A 134 -10.97 7.34 -12.76
N ILE A 135 -11.84 7.61 -11.79
CA ILE A 135 -11.51 8.43 -10.61
C ILE A 135 -10.58 7.64 -9.68
N SER A 136 -10.88 6.36 -9.44
CA SER A 136 -10.00 5.47 -8.68
C SER A 136 -8.61 5.34 -9.31
N GLY A 137 -8.55 5.13 -10.63
CA GLY A 137 -7.28 5.05 -11.36
C GLY A 137 -6.50 6.37 -11.32
N ALA A 138 -7.19 7.52 -11.43
CA ALA A 138 -6.54 8.82 -11.29
C ALA A 138 -5.94 9.04 -9.89
N LEU A 139 -6.65 8.63 -8.83
CA LEU A 139 -6.15 8.66 -7.46
C LEU A 139 -4.91 7.78 -7.31
N GLU A 140 -4.95 6.57 -7.86
CA GLU A 140 -3.84 5.62 -7.82
C GLU A 140 -2.59 6.16 -8.53
N VAL A 141 -2.75 6.70 -9.74
CA VAL A 141 -1.66 7.36 -10.49
C VAL A 141 -1.11 8.55 -9.71
N LEU A 142 -1.97 9.35 -9.07
CA LEU A 142 -1.53 10.47 -8.24
C LEU A 142 -0.64 10.01 -7.08
N LEU A 143 -1.03 8.95 -6.36
CA LEU A 143 -0.23 8.37 -5.28
C LEU A 143 1.13 7.86 -5.79
N ILE A 144 1.15 7.18 -6.94
CA ILE A 144 2.38 6.70 -7.58
C ILE A 144 3.31 7.87 -7.94
N VAL A 145 2.78 8.91 -8.58
CA VAL A 145 3.55 10.09 -9.01
C VAL A 145 4.12 10.82 -7.80
N VAL A 146 3.30 11.11 -6.79
CA VAL A 146 3.74 11.80 -5.57
C VAL A 146 4.80 10.99 -4.85
N GLY A 147 4.58 9.69 -4.64
CA GLY A 147 5.55 8.79 -4.01
C GLY A 147 6.88 8.73 -4.76
N THR A 148 6.82 8.65 -6.09
CA THR A 148 8.00 8.66 -6.97
C THR A 148 8.78 9.96 -6.86
N VAL A 149 8.09 11.10 -6.94
CA VAL A 149 8.72 12.42 -6.83
C VAL A 149 9.38 12.60 -5.46
N MET A 150 8.71 12.21 -4.39
CA MET A 150 9.25 12.27 -3.02
C MET A 150 10.49 11.39 -2.87
N TYR A 151 10.43 10.15 -3.34
CA TYR A 151 11.55 9.22 -3.27
C TYR A 151 12.75 9.72 -4.07
N TYR A 152 12.54 10.17 -5.30
CA TYR A 152 13.57 10.77 -6.14
C TYR A 152 14.25 11.96 -5.47
N ARG A 153 13.46 12.90 -4.93
CA ARG A 153 13.99 14.07 -4.20
C ARG A 153 14.82 13.64 -3.00
N SER A 154 14.37 12.65 -2.22
CA SER A 154 15.12 12.11 -1.08
C SER A 154 16.46 11.50 -1.50
N LEU A 155 16.49 10.71 -2.58
CA LEU A 155 17.73 10.14 -3.12
C LEU A 155 18.70 11.22 -3.59
N ARG A 156 18.22 12.23 -4.33
CA ARG A 156 19.03 13.36 -4.81
C ARG A 156 19.64 14.16 -3.67
N LEU A 157 18.87 14.44 -2.62
CA LEU A 157 19.37 15.18 -1.45
C LEU A 157 20.46 14.39 -0.72
N ARG A 158 20.27 13.08 -0.52
CA ARG A 158 21.28 12.20 0.11
C ARG A 158 22.57 12.11 -0.69
N ALA A 159 22.46 11.97 -2.01
CA ALA A 159 23.61 11.95 -2.91
C ALA A 159 24.41 13.24 -2.80
N ARG A 160 23.73 14.41 -2.78
CA ARG A 160 24.41 15.71 -2.61
C ARG A 160 25.10 15.87 -1.26
N SER A 161 24.57 15.26 -0.20
CA SER A 161 25.15 15.31 1.15
C SER A 161 26.25 14.26 1.37
N ALA A 162 26.45 13.31 0.45
CA ALA A 162 27.49 12.30 0.58
C ALA A 162 28.89 12.91 0.31
N PRO A 163 29.95 12.41 0.98
CA PRO A 163 31.32 12.86 0.72
C PRO A 163 31.69 12.67 -0.77
N LYS A 164 32.25 13.71 -1.40
CA LYS A 164 32.71 13.64 -2.79
C LYS A 164 33.87 12.66 -2.92
N MET A 165 33.64 11.52 -3.57
CA MET A 165 34.67 10.56 -3.97
C MET A 165 35.01 10.76 -5.46
N PRO A 166 36.29 10.74 -5.87
CA PRO A 166 36.67 10.87 -7.28
C PRO A 166 36.03 9.77 -8.14
N GLY A 167 35.46 10.12 -9.30
CA GLY A 167 34.92 9.15 -10.28
C GLY A 167 33.47 8.68 -10.05
N ARG A 168 32.75 9.20 -9.05
CA ARG A 168 31.39 8.74 -8.75
C ARG A 168 30.33 9.55 -9.51
N ALA A 169 29.67 8.91 -10.49
CA ALA A 169 28.46 9.43 -11.14
C ALA A 169 27.24 9.39 -10.19
N GLU A 170 27.27 10.20 -9.14
CA GLU A 170 26.25 10.32 -8.08
C GLU A 170 24.81 10.59 -8.57
N PRO A 171 24.53 11.49 -9.55
CA PRO A 171 23.16 11.77 -9.96
C PRO A 171 22.53 10.64 -10.81
N ALA A 172 23.33 9.82 -11.50
CA ALA A 172 22.81 8.79 -12.39
C ALA A 172 22.12 7.65 -11.62
N LYS A 173 22.71 7.19 -10.50
CA LYS A 173 22.14 6.09 -9.71
C LYS A 173 20.81 6.44 -9.05
N ALA A 174 20.68 7.66 -8.55
CA ALA A 174 19.42 8.15 -7.95
C ALA A 174 18.31 8.28 -9.01
N VAL A 175 18.65 8.74 -10.22
CA VAL A 175 17.72 8.78 -11.36
C VAL A 175 17.30 7.36 -11.75
N TRP A 176 18.26 6.44 -11.91
CA TRP A 176 17.96 5.06 -12.27
C TRP A 176 17.08 4.35 -11.23
N ALA A 177 17.38 4.47 -9.94
CA ALA A 177 16.57 3.85 -8.90
C ALA A 177 15.12 4.39 -8.88
N ALA A 178 14.94 5.70 -9.04
CA ALA A 178 13.61 6.30 -9.13
C ALA A 178 12.88 5.90 -10.42
N ALA A 179 13.58 5.83 -11.56
CA ALA A 179 13.02 5.44 -12.84
C ALA A 179 12.57 3.97 -12.82
N VAL A 180 13.41 3.05 -12.34
CA VAL A 180 13.05 1.63 -12.19
C VAL A 180 11.82 1.48 -11.30
N MET A 181 11.80 2.17 -10.15
CA MET A 181 10.63 2.14 -9.28
C MET A 181 9.37 2.66 -9.98
N ALA A 182 9.45 3.81 -10.67
CA ALA A 182 8.31 4.37 -11.40
C ALA A 182 7.76 3.41 -12.47
N VAL A 183 8.66 2.75 -13.21
CA VAL A 183 8.29 1.74 -14.21
C VAL A 183 7.60 0.55 -13.57
N LEU A 184 8.12 0.03 -12.45
CA LEU A 184 7.51 -1.10 -11.74
C LEU A 184 6.12 -0.73 -11.17
N LEU A 185 5.98 0.45 -10.58
CA LEU A 185 4.69 0.91 -10.05
C LEU A 185 3.66 1.14 -11.14
N MET A 186 4.06 1.79 -12.24
CA MET A 186 3.18 2.01 -13.38
C MET A 186 2.82 0.68 -14.07
N GLY A 187 3.79 -0.23 -14.21
CA GLY A 187 3.54 -1.57 -14.73
C GLY A 187 2.55 -2.35 -13.87
N SER A 188 2.69 -2.28 -12.54
CA SER A 188 1.74 -2.87 -11.60
C SER A 188 0.34 -2.27 -11.72
N PHE A 189 0.23 -0.95 -11.89
CA PHE A 189 -1.06 -0.29 -12.13
C PHE A 189 -1.69 -0.73 -13.45
N ILE A 190 -0.90 -0.80 -14.52
CA ILE A 190 -1.38 -1.25 -15.83
C ILE A 190 -1.87 -2.70 -15.75
N SER A 191 -1.15 -3.57 -15.04
CA SER A 191 -1.54 -4.97 -14.80
C SER A 191 -2.92 -5.06 -14.14
N ASP A 192 -3.12 -4.31 -13.06
CA ASP A 192 -4.40 -4.23 -12.33
C ASP A 192 -5.52 -3.66 -13.23
N LEU A 193 -5.20 -2.64 -14.03
CA LEU A 193 -6.16 -2.01 -14.94
C LEU A 193 -6.65 -2.95 -16.05
N ILE A 194 -5.78 -3.84 -16.56
CA ILE A 194 -6.09 -4.77 -17.64
C ILE A 194 -6.46 -6.19 -17.15
N GLY A 195 -6.40 -6.44 -15.83
CA GLY A 195 -6.76 -7.71 -15.21
C GLY A 195 -5.78 -8.85 -15.48
N ILE A 196 -4.47 -8.56 -15.54
CA ILE A 196 -3.39 -9.56 -15.72
C ILE A 196 -2.52 -9.63 -14.46
#